data_AF-A0A2M8P6N6-F1
#
_entry.id   AF-A0A2M8P6N6-F1
#
_cell.length_a   1.000
_cell.length_b   1.000
_cell.length_c   1.000
_cell.angle_alpha   90.00
_cell.angle_beta   90.00
_cell.angle_gamma   90.00
#
_symmetry.space_group_name_H-M   'P 1'
#
loop_
_entity.id
_entity.type
_entity.pdbx_description
1 polymer ?
#
loop_
_entity_poly.entity_id
_entity_poly.type
_entity_poly.pdbx_seq_one_letter_code
_entity_poly.pdbx_strand_id
1 'polypeptide(L)'
;MNRKLWLTTITTLIIVLISAILVISGSKKETSGIHTRVLRGPFEILVYSTGQLESENSDNILIPDKMKDRRTRISNLTITDLVEEGTYVDSGDYVATLDYQAVEEQLKIALDDLEKALSEYEDSKI
;
A
#
# COMPACT_ATOMS: atom_id res chain seq x y z
N MET A 1 35.54 -65.10 74.64
CA MET A 1 34.59 -64.92 73.53
C MET A 1 35.32 -64.34 72.33
N ASN A 2 35.20 -65.00 71.18
CA ASN A 2 36.19 -65.04 70.12
C ASN A 2 36.10 -63.82 69.19
N ARG A 3 36.84 -62.74 69.52
CA ARG A 3 36.88 -61.47 68.78
C ARG A 3 37.08 -61.61 67.26
N LYS A 4 37.78 -62.67 66.82
CA LYS A 4 38.03 -62.96 65.39
C LYS A 4 36.77 -63.38 64.62
N LEU A 5 35.83 -64.10 65.24
CA LEU A 5 34.58 -64.53 64.60
C LEU A 5 33.62 -63.37 64.34
N TRP A 6 33.61 -62.37 65.24
CA TRP A 6 32.76 -61.18 65.09
C TRP A 6 33.25 -60.25 63.97
N LEU A 7 34.57 -60.13 63.83
CA LEU A 7 35.20 -59.41 62.73
C LEU A 7 34.87 -60.05 61.37
N THR A 8 34.93 -61.39 61.26
CA THR A 8 34.61 -62.09 60.00
C THR A 8 33.14 -61.93 59.61
N THR A 9 32.20 -62.00 60.56
CA THR A 9 30.77 -61.82 60.27
C THR A 9 30.43 -60.39 59.86
N ILE A 10 31.10 -59.40 60.44
CA ILE A 10 30.92 -57.99 60.06
C ILE A 10 31.44 -57.73 58.65
N THR A 11 32.62 -58.27 58.30
CA THR A 11 33.16 -58.10 56.94
C THR A 11 32.29 -58.76 55.86
N THR A 12 31.75 -59.95 56.12
CA THR A 12 30.83 -60.59 55.18
C THR A 12 29.53 -59.82 55.03
N LEU A 13 29.00 -59.25 56.13
CA LEU A 13 27.78 -58.44 56.08
C LEU A 13 27.99 -57.16 55.26
N ILE A 14 29.15 -56.50 55.42
CA ILE A 14 29.50 -55.29 54.67
C ILE A 14 29.63 -55.59 53.18
N ILE A 15 30.28 -56.70 52.81
CA ILE A 15 30.42 -57.10 51.40
C ILE A 15 29.06 -57.39 50.77
N VAL A 16 28.17 -58.09 51.49
CA VAL A 16 26.80 -58.35 51.00
C VAL A 16 26.03 -57.05 50.86
N LEU A 17 26.13 -56.12 51.81
CA LEU A 17 25.45 -54.82 51.76
C LEU A 17 25.94 -53.98 50.56
N ILE A 18 27.25 -53.93 50.32
CA ILE A 18 27.84 -53.21 49.19
C ILE A 18 27.39 -53.83 47.86
N SER A 19 27.36 -55.17 47.78
CA SER A 19 26.90 -55.87 46.57
C SER A 19 25.42 -55.60 46.27
N ALA A 20 24.58 -55.55 47.31
CA ALA A 20 23.16 -55.24 47.18
C ALA A 20 22.94 -53.79 46.70
N ILE A 21 23.70 -52.83 47.23
CA ILE A 21 23.64 -51.42 46.83
C ILE A 21 24.07 -51.26 45.36
N LEU A 22 25.13 -51.97 44.93
CA LEU A 22 25.61 -51.92 43.55
C LEU A 22 24.59 -52.46 42.53
N VAL A 23 23.89 -53.54 42.87
CA VAL A 23 22.85 -54.12 41.99
C VAL A 23 21.63 -53.20 41.88
N ILE A 24 21.24 -52.53 42.98
CA ILE A 24 20.07 -51.62 42.99
C ILE A 24 20.39 -50.29 42.31
N SER A 25 21.63 -49.76 42.43
CA SER A 25 22.03 -48.52 41.74
C SER A 25 22.32 -48.70 40.24
N GLY A 26 22.30 -49.92 39.72
CA GLY A 26 22.56 -50.22 38.31
C GLY A 26 21.42 -49.85 37.34
N SER A 27 20.20 -49.60 37.82
CA SER A 27 19.07 -49.25 36.94
C SER A 27 19.06 -47.75 36.62
N LYS A 28 19.96 -47.30 35.76
CA LYS A 28 19.83 -45.99 35.13
C LYS A 28 18.58 -46.03 34.24
N LYS A 29 17.57 -45.26 34.63
CA LYS A 29 16.34 -45.07 33.85
C LYS A 29 16.73 -44.27 32.62
N GLU A 30 17.04 -44.95 31.52
CA GLU A 30 17.26 -44.28 30.25
C GLU A 30 16.01 -43.46 29.94
N THR A 31 16.18 -42.15 29.91
CA THR A 31 15.13 -41.21 29.53
C THR A 31 14.89 -41.45 28.05
N SER A 32 13.88 -42.26 27.73
CA SER A 32 13.52 -42.58 26.36
C SER A 32 13.11 -41.27 25.68
N GLY A 33 14.04 -40.69 24.93
CA GLY A 33 13.81 -39.48 24.15
C GLY A 33 12.78 -39.80 23.08
N ILE A 34 11.72 -39.00 22.99
CA ILE A 34 10.75 -39.15 21.91
C ILE A 34 11.44 -38.71 20.62
N HIS A 35 11.74 -39.69 19.75
CA HIS A 35 12.35 -39.46 18.45
C HIS A 35 11.34 -39.75 17.34
N THR A 36 11.37 -38.95 16.28
CA THR A 36 10.55 -39.15 15.09
C THR A 36 11.39 -38.98 13.83
N ARG A 37 10.93 -39.57 12.72
CA ARG A 37 11.61 -39.54 11.43
C ARG A 37 11.27 -38.25 10.69
N VAL A 38 12.29 -37.48 10.30
CA VAL A 38 12.11 -36.28 9.48
C VAL A 38 11.76 -36.69 8.05
N LEU A 39 10.66 -36.15 7.52
CA LEU A 39 10.25 -36.31 6.12
C LEU A 39 10.69 -35.08 5.32
N ARG A 40 11.29 -35.31 4.15
CA ARG A 40 11.64 -34.24 3.20
C ARG A 40 10.52 -34.13 2.17
N GLY A 41 10.07 -32.91 1.92
CA GLY A 41 9.10 -32.57 0.89
C GLY A 41 9.35 -31.13 0.41
N PRO A 42 8.74 -30.75 -0.72
CA PRO A 42 8.77 -29.37 -1.16
C PRO A 42 8.12 -28.48 -0.09
N PHE A 43 8.81 -27.41 0.29
CA PHE A 43 8.31 -26.41 1.22
C PHE A 43 8.26 -25.08 0.48
N GLU A 44 7.05 -24.61 0.20
CA GLU A 44 6.82 -23.34 -0.48
C GLU A 44 6.68 -22.21 0.54
N ILE A 45 7.48 -21.16 0.35
CA ILE A 45 7.41 -19.95 1.17
C ILE A 45 6.66 -18.89 0.37
N LEU A 46 5.40 -18.66 0.73
CA LEU A 46 4.57 -17.61 0.15
C LEU A 46 4.76 -16.34 0.97
N VAL A 47 5.27 -15.28 0.33
CA VAL A 47 5.39 -13.95 0.93
C VAL A 47 4.21 -13.12 0.44
N TYR A 48 3.30 -12.77 1.35
CA TYR A 48 2.17 -11.91 1.07
C TYR A 48 2.57 -10.45 1.29
N SER A 49 2.56 -9.66 0.23
CA SER A 49 2.71 -8.20 0.35
C SER A 49 1.34 -7.55 0.29
N THR A 50 1.04 -6.73 1.28
CA THR A 50 -0.12 -5.83 1.26
C THR A 50 0.27 -4.53 0.59
N GLY A 51 -0.55 -4.05 -0.35
CA GLY A 51 -0.40 -2.73 -0.96
C GLY A 51 -1.76 -2.07 -1.11
N GLN A 52 -1.75 -0.78 -1.41
CA GLN A 52 -2.95 -0.04 -1.81
C GLN A 52 -2.90 0.17 -3.32
N LEU A 53 -4.07 0.18 -3.96
CA LEU A 53 -4.18 0.57 -5.35
C LEU A 53 -4.20 2.10 -5.41
N GLU A 54 -3.35 2.65 -6.26
CA GLU A 54 -3.34 4.07 -6.62
C GLU A 54 -3.76 4.22 -8.07
N SER A 55 -4.31 5.37 -8.45
CA SER A 55 -4.63 5.64 -9.85
C SER A 55 -3.36 5.64 -10.67
N GLU A 56 -3.37 4.99 -11.83
CA GLU A 56 -2.22 4.97 -12.75
C GLU A 56 -1.90 6.39 -13.25
N ASN A 57 -2.95 7.17 -13.56
CA ASN A 57 -2.86 8.55 -13.96
C ASN A 57 -3.98 9.35 -13.31
N SER A 58 -3.72 10.63 -13.00
CA SER A 58 -4.69 11.54 -12.40
C SER A 58 -4.49 12.92 -12.99
N ASP A 59 -5.33 13.29 -13.95
CA ASP A 59 -5.32 14.60 -14.59
C ASP A 59 -6.53 15.43 -14.18
N ASN A 60 -6.29 16.72 -13.92
CA ASN A 60 -7.33 17.69 -13.60
C ASN A 60 -7.75 18.45 -14.86
N ILE A 61 -9.04 18.44 -15.16
CA ILE A 61 -9.61 19.22 -16.27
C ILE A 61 -9.78 20.66 -15.79
N LEU A 62 -8.88 21.53 -16.24
CA LEU A 62 -8.85 22.95 -15.86
C LEU A 62 -9.49 23.82 -16.93
N ILE A 63 -10.10 24.91 -16.48
CA ILE A 63 -10.62 25.95 -17.36
C ILE A 63 -9.43 26.64 -18.07
N PRO A 64 -9.50 26.87 -19.39
CA PRO A 64 -8.44 27.55 -20.14
C PRO A 64 -8.07 28.92 -19.55
N ASP A 65 -6.77 29.20 -19.44
CA ASP A 65 -6.27 30.44 -18.83
C ASP A 65 -6.79 31.73 -19.50
N LYS A 66 -7.07 31.67 -20.80
CA LYS A 66 -7.61 32.81 -21.57
C LYS A 66 -9.02 33.21 -21.11
N MET A 67 -9.80 32.27 -20.56
CA MET A 67 -11.13 32.53 -20.00
C MET A 67 -11.04 33.14 -18.59
N LYS A 68 -9.90 32.98 -17.90
CA LYS A 68 -9.61 33.60 -16.60
C LYS A 68 -8.88 34.94 -16.70
N ASP A 69 -8.48 35.36 -17.90
CA ASP A 69 -7.75 36.61 -18.09
C ASP A 69 -8.64 37.80 -17.74
N ARG A 70 -8.20 38.63 -16.78
CA ARG A 70 -8.92 39.86 -16.40
C ARG A 70 -9.05 40.83 -17.58
N ARG A 71 -8.19 40.69 -18.59
CA ARG A 71 -8.20 41.49 -19.81
C ARG A 71 -9.35 41.18 -20.75
N THR A 72 -9.86 39.94 -20.77
CA THR A 72 -11.03 39.58 -21.59
C THR A 72 -12.34 40.04 -20.95
N ARG A 73 -12.31 40.56 -19.71
CA ARG A 73 -13.46 41.13 -18.97
C ARG A 73 -14.67 40.19 -18.89
N ILE A 74 -14.46 38.88 -19.05
CA ILE A 74 -15.49 37.86 -18.84
C ILE A 74 -15.71 37.78 -17.33
N SER A 75 -16.81 38.37 -16.84
CA SER A 75 -17.07 38.55 -15.40
C SER A 75 -17.54 37.28 -14.72
N ASN A 76 -18.35 36.49 -15.42
CA ASN A 76 -18.98 35.30 -14.91
C ASN A 76 -18.71 34.14 -15.86
N LEU A 77 -18.01 33.12 -15.37
CA LEU A 77 -17.81 31.88 -16.08
C LEU A 77 -18.52 30.78 -15.31
N THR A 78 -19.70 30.42 -15.78
CA THR A 78 -20.56 29.41 -15.16
C THR A 78 -20.55 28.15 -16.01
N ILE A 79 -20.55 26.98 -15.35
CA ILE A 79 -20.73 25.70 -16.03
C ILE A 79 -22.23 25.55 -16.28
N THR A 80 -22.63 25.45 -17.54
CA THR A 80 -24.04 25.30 -17.93
C THR A 80 -24.47 23.85 -17.97
N ASP A 81 -23.55 22.96 -18.33
CA ASP A 81 -23.79 21.53 -18.45
C ASP A 81 -22.51 20.75 -18.13
N LEU A 82 -22.67 19.56 -17.55
CA LEU A 82 -21.59 18.70 -17.09
C LEU A 82 -22.02 17.24 -17.25
N VAL A 83 -21.09 16.40 -17.68
CA VAL A 83 -21.30 14.94 -17.73
C VAL A 83 -21.53 14.36 -16.33
N GLU A 84 -22.30 13.28 -16.23
CA GLU A 84 -22.57 12.61 -14.96
C GLU A 84 -21.30 12.06 -14.31
N GLU A 85 -21.22 12.11 -12.98
CA GLU A 85 -20.10 11.57 -12.23
C GLU A 85 -19.97 10.05 -12.43
N GLY A 86 -18.74 9.57 -12.57
CA GLY A 86 -18.46 8.15 -12.85
C GLY A 86 -18.61 7.75 -14.32
N THR A 87 -18.84 8.71 -15.22
CA THR A 87 -18.84 8.46 -16.67
C THR A 87 -17.43 8.23 -17.19
N TYR A 88 -17.26 7.27 -18.09
CA TYR A 88 -16.02 7.05 -18.82
C TYR A 88 -15.98 7.96 -20.04
N VAL A 89 -14.94 8.81 -20.12
CA VAL A 89 -14.71 9.76 -21.22
C VAL A 89 -13.29 9.57 -21.76
N ASP A 90 -13.13 9.67 -23.07
CA ASP A 90 -11.83 9.59 -23.74
C ASP A 90 -11.23 10.98 -24.01
N SER A 91 -9.99 11.00 -24.47
CA SER A 91 -9.25 12.21 -24.81
C SER A 91 -9.95 13.01 -25.91
N GLY A 92 -10.41 14.22 -25.55
CA GLY A 92 -11.12 15.11 -26.45
C GLY A 92 -12.64 14.95 -26.43
N ASP A 93 -13.17 14.03 -25.63
CA ASP A 93 -14.60 13.93 -25.41
C ASP A 93 -15.14 15.15 -24.67
N TYR A 94 -16.44 15.36 -24.85
CA TYR A 94 -17.18 16.40 -24.16
C TYR A 94 -17.28 16.08 -22.66
N VAL A 95 -16.89 17.05 -21.82
CA VAL A 95 -16.96 16.92 -20.36
C VAL A 95 -17.88 17.97 -19.75
N ALA A 96 -17.72 19.23 -20.15
CA ALA A 96 -18.49 20.34 -19.61
C ALA A 96 -18.68 21.45 -20.66
N THR A 97 -19.82 22.12 -20.61
CA THR A 97 -20.06 23.38 -21.33
C THR A 97 -19.94 24.54 -20.38
N LEU A 98 -19.20 25.58 -20.80
CA LEU A 98 -19.14 26.87 -20.13
C LEU A 98 -20.13 27.83 -20.80
N ASP A 99 -20.68 28.77 -20.03
CA ASP A 99 -21.62 29.77 -20.55
C ASP A 99 -20.99 30.60 -21.68
N TYR A 100 -21.40 30.29 -22.92
CA TYR A 100 -20.88 30.91 -24.13
C TYR A 100 -21.41 32.33 -24.33
N GLN A 101 -22.53 32.70 -23.71
CA GLN A 101 -23.15 34.03 -23.90
C GLN A 101 -22.24 35.15 -23.38
N ALA A 102 -21.64 34.96 -22.21
CA ALA A 102 -20.70 35.92 -21.64
C ALA A 102 -19.45 36.11 -22.52
N VAL A 103 -19.00 35.04 -23.18
CA VAL A 103 -17.85 35.08 -24.09
C VAL A 103 -18.22 35.73 -25.42
N GLU A 104 -19.39 35.39 -25.97
CA GLU A 104 -19.90 35.92 -27.22
C GLU A 104 -20.13 37.43 -27.15
N GLU A 105 -20.65 37.94 -26.05
CA GLU A 105 -20.80 39.38 -25.83
C GLU A 105 -19.44 40.10 -25.87
N GLN A 106 -18.44 39.60 -25.14
CA GLN A 106 -17.10 40.20 -25.16
C GLN A 106 -16.42 40.08 -26.53
N LEU A 107 -16.62 38.96 -27.22
CA LEU A 107 -16.11 38.78 -28.58
C LEU A 107 -16.73 39.79 -29.53
N LYS A 108 -18.05 40.00 -29.46
CA LYS A 108 -18.74 40.98 -30.30
C LYS A 108 -18.23 42.40 -30.04
N ILE A 109 -18.07 42.79 -28.77
CA ILE A 109 -17.50 44.10 -28.42
C ILE A 109 -16.10 44.26 -29.03
N ALA A 110 -15.25 43.23 -28.93
CA ALA A 110 -13.91 43.26 -29.49
C ALA A 110 -13.91 43.36 -31.03
N LEU A 111 -14.87 42.72 -31.70
CA LEU A 111 -15.04 42.83 -33.15
C LEU A 111 -15.54 44.22 -33.56
N ASP A 112 -16.53 44.78 -32.85
CA ASP A 112 -17.05 46.13 -33.12
C ASP A 112 -15.96 47.20 -32.90
N ASP A 113 -15.11 47.03 -31.88
CA ASP A 113 -13.98 47.93 -31.62
C ASP A 113 -12.88 47.80 -32.68
N LEU A 114 -12.62 46.58 -33.17
CA LEU A 114 -11.70 46.34 -34.27
C LEU A 114 -12.21 46.98 -35.57
N GLU A 115 -13.50 46.87 -35.87
CA GLU A 115 -14.12 47.45 -37.06
C GLU A 115 -14.03 48.98 -37.04
N LYS A 116 -14.30 49.62 -35.89
CA LYS A 116 -14.09 51.07 -35.72
C LYS A 116 -12.64 51.47 -35.95
N ALA A 117 -11.69 50.75 -35.35
CA ALA A 117 -10.27 51.05 -35.50
C ALA A 117 -9.79 50.89 -36.95
N LEU A 118 -10.34 49.91 -37.68
CA LEU A 118 -10.06 49.72 -39.11
C LEU A 118 -10.65 50.86 -39.95
N SER A 119 -11.89 51.26 -39.70
CA SER A 119 -12.52 52.39 -40.38
C SER A 119 -11.74 53.69 -40.17
N GLU A 120 -11.33 53.99 -38.94
CA GLU A 120 -10.50 55.16 -38.63
C GLU A 120 -9.13 55.10 -39.33
N TYR A 121 -8.52 53.92 -39.40
CA TYR A 121 -7.26 53.72 -40.11
C TYR A 121 -7.41 53.96 -41.61
N GLU A 122 -8.47 53.43 -42.23
CA GLU A 122 -8.76 53.63 -43.65
C GLU A 122 -9.04 55.10 -43.96
N ASP A 123 -9.85 55.78 -43.14
CA ASP A 123 -10.14 57.21 -43.28
C ASP A 123 -8.87 58.07 -43.12
N SER A 124 -7.96 57.70 -42.22
CA SER A 124 -6.68 58.42 -42.00
C SER A 124 -5.65 58.23 -43.13
N LYS A 125 -5.84 57.21 -43.97
CA LYS A 125 -4.96 56.85 -45.07
C LYS A 125 -5.32 57.58 -46.37
N ILE A 126 -6.51 58.17 -46.43
CA ILE A 126 -7.02 59.03 -47.52
C ILE A 126 -6.56 60.48 -47.27
#